data_AF-A0A011SK27-F1
#
_entry.id   AF-A0A011SK27-F1
#
_cell.length_a   1.000
_cell.length_b   1.000
_cell.length_c   1.000
_cell.angle_alpha   90.00
_cell.angle_beta   90.00
_cell.angle_gamma   90.00
#
_symmetry.space_group_name_H-M   'P 1'
#
loop_
_entity.id
_entity.type
_entity.pdbx_description
1 polymer ?
#
loop_
_entity_poly.entity_id
_entity_poly.type
_entity_poly.pdbx_seq_one_letter_code
_entity_poly.pdbx_strand_id
1 'polypeptide(L)'
;MEREPIPSGEQPNDLAKLASEFLAMHDIEAARREGRDIDVMTARMFASLLQPSPDSALARFANAGEGTNATLRAEYLPIYHQADAPEEVTEAIDWLGAHLVTADNARPTPVKRPPGSPKLRNILWQTDITVNQAPLQVRVRADTPVDAVETLGERLAPLIAQDPVPWRLFLALPDVDAASEHLTEAFEASYRGAFETEKQLLDAFTDAPQIRDVLDGLRDRFIGGYWVEFDEAGLLEELREHKDVIFHDGRFHVFDQ
;
A
#
# COMPACT_ATOMS: atom_id res chain seq x y z
N MET A 1 -29.58 33.34 21.13
CA MET A 1 -28.21 33.14 20.61
C MET A 1 -28.37 32.33 19.34
N GLU A 2 -28.68 33.02 18.25
CA GLU A 2 -28.84 32.45 16.92
C GLU A 2 -27.43 32.14 16.39
N ARG A 3 -27.22 30.92 15.88
CA ARG A 3 -26.00 30.57 15.16
C ARG A 3 -26.09 31.20 13.77
N GLU A 4 -25.12 32.03 13.43
CA GLU A 4 -24.95 32.58 12.08
C GLU A 4 -24.77 31.44 11.06
N PRO A 5 -25.40 31.55 9.87
CA PRO A 5 -25.17 30.61 8.78
C PRO A 5 -23.78 30.85 8.15
N ILE A 6 -23.10 29.75 7.84
CA ILE A 6 -21.84 29.72 7.08
C ILE A 6 -22.07 30.36 5.70
N PRO A 7 -21.20 31.26 5.21
CA PRO A 7 -21.36 31.84 3.88
C PRO A 7 -21.10 30.77 2.81
N SER A 8 -22.17 30.39 2.13
CA SER A 8 -22.18 29.61 0.88
C SER A 8 -21.72 30.49 -0.30
N GLY A 9 -20.79 30.02 -1.13
CA GLY A 9 -20.33 30.84 -2.24
C GLY A 9 -19.59 30.17 -3.41
N GLU A 10 -19.48 28.85 -3.49
CA GLU A 10 -19.22 28.14 -4.75
C GLU A 10 -20.26 27.03 -4.85
N GLN A 11 -21.09 27.05 -5.89
CA GLN A 11 -22.08 25.98 -6.06
C GLN A 11 -21.34 24.70 -6.47
N PRO A 12 -21.82 23.49 -6.12
CA PRO A 12 -21.21 22.23 -6.52
C PRO A 12 -20.91 22.12 -8.04
N ASN A 13 -21.70 22.81 -8.86
CA ASN A 13 -21.49 22.92 -10.31
C ASN A 13 -20.26 23.73 -10.72
N ASP A 14 -19.87 24.75 -9.95
CA ASP A 14 -18.70 25.59 -10.24
C ASP A 14 -17.41 24.81 -9.96
N LEU A 15 -17.37 24.07 -8.85
CA LEU A 15 -16.24 23.20 -8.48
C LEU A 15 -16.03 22.08 -9.51
N ALA A 16 -17.11 21.40 -9.93
CA ALA A 16 -17.06 20.36 -10.95
C ALA A 16 -16.55 20.90 -12.30
N LYS A 17 -17.00 22.10 -12.69
CA LYS A 17 -16.54 22.75 -13.92
C LYS A 17 -15.05 23.08 -13.87
N LEU A 18 -14.57 23.67 -12.78
CA LEU A 18 -13.16 23.98 -12.60
C LEU A 18 -12.29 22.71 -12.54
N ALA A 19 -12.77 21.66 -11.88
CA ALA A 19 -12.11 20.35 -11.88
C ALA A 19 -11.98 19.79 -13.30
N SER A 20 -13.07 19.87 -14.10
CA SER A 20 -13.08 19.45 -15.50
C SER A 20 -12.06 20.23 -16.35
N GLU A 21 -11.99 21.55 -16.18
CA GLU A 21 -11.03 22.42 -16.88
C GLU A 21 -9.58 22.03 -16.55
N PHE A 22 -9.27 21.73 -15.29
CA PHE A 22 -7.95 21.25 -14.89
C PHE A 22 -7.66 19.84 -15.41
N LEU A 23 -8.61 18.92 -15.34
CA LEU A 23 -8.45 17.55 -15.86
C LEU A 23 -8.21 17.49 -17.37
N ALA A 24 -8.67 18.49 -18.11
CA ALA A 24 -8.43 18.64 -19.55
C ALA A 24 -7.02 19.18 -19.91
N MET A 25 -6.18 19.47 -18.91
CA MET A 25 -4.80 19.89 -19.17
C MET A 25 -3.98 18.75 -19.79
N HIS A 26 -3.17 19.08 -20.79
CA HIS A 26 -2.36 18.12 -21.56
C HIS A 26 -1.41 17.27 -20.70
N ASP A 27 -0.97 17.77 -19.54
CA ASP A 27 -0.11 16.99 -18.63
C ASP A 27 -0.85 15.81 -17.98
N ILE A 28 -2.14 15.97 -17.64
CA ILE A 28 -2.96 14.91 -17.02
C ILE A 28 -3.33 13.85 -18.06
N GLU A 29 -3.65 14.25 -19.29
CA GLU A 29 -3.89 13.28 -20.37
C GLU A 29 -2.65 12.45 -20.68
N ALA A 30 -1.48 13.08 -20.71
CA ALA A 30 -0.21 12.38 -20.86
C ALA A 30 0.05 11.44 -19.67
N ALA A 31 -0.16 11.92 -18.44
CA ALA A 31 -0.02 11.10 -17.23
C ALA A 31 -0.92 9.86 -17.25
N ARG A 32 -2.20 10.06 -17.63
CA ARG A 32 -3.21 9.02 -17.78
C ARG A 32 -2.79 7.96 -18.80
N ARG A 33 -2.30 8.38 -19.97
CA ARG A 33 -1.87 7.50 -21.07
C ARG A 33 -0.61 6.71 -20.72
N GLU A 34 0.31 7.33 -20.00
CA GLU A 34 1.63 6.77 -19.68
C GLU A 34 1.65 6.00 -18.35
N GLY A 35 0.57 6.07 -17.57
CA GLY A 35 0.48 5.44 -16.24
C GLY A 35 1.48 6.05 -15.24
N ARG A 36 1.84 7.32 -15.43
CA ARG A 36 2.75 8.08 -14.55
C ARG A 36 1.96 8.98 -13.61
N ASP A 37 2.66 9.49 -12.61
CA ASP A 37 2.11 10.49 -11.70
C ASP A 37 2.00 11.88 -12.35
N ILE A 38 1.19 12.74 -11.75
CA ILE A 38 1.17 14.18 -12.03
C ILE A 38 2.37 14.87 -11.37
N ASP A 39 2.75 16.04 -11.89
CA ASP A 39 3.78 16.85 -11.25
C ASP A 39 3.26 17.61 -10.01
N VAL A 40 4.20 18.13 -9.22
CA VAL A 40 3.89 18.86 -7.98
C VAL A 40 3.06 20.13 -8.25
N MET A 41 3.22 20.78 -9.40
CA MET A 41 2.47 21.99 -9.72
C MET A 41 0.99 21.66 -9.96
N THR A 42 0.74 20.57 -10.67
CA THR A 42 -0.60 20.02 -10.93
C THR A 42 -1.26 19.56 -9.64
N ALA A 43 -0.52 18.88 -8.75
CA ALA A 43 -1.03 18.52 -7.43
C ALA A 43 -1.42 19.77 -6.62
N ARG A 44 -0.61 20.83 -6.66
CA ARG A 44 -0.91 22.10 -5.99
C ARG A 44 -2.13 22.82 -6.57
N MET A 45 -2.37 22.73 -7.88
CA MET A 45 -3.59 23.26 -8.50
C MET A 45 -4.83 22.52 -8.01
N PHE A 46 -4.80 21.19 -7.93
CA PHE A 46 -5.90 20.42 -7.34
C PHE A 46 -6.11 20.76 -5.85
N ALA A 47 -5.05 20.92 -5.07
CA ALA A 47 -5.18 21.34 -3.68
C ALA A 47 -5.80 22.74 -3.55
N SER A 48 -5.44 23.68 -4.42
CA SER A 48 -6.02 25.03 -4.46
C SER A 48 -7.52 25.00 -4.76
N LEU A 49 -7.94 24.10 -5.64
CA LEU A 49 -9.34 23.88 -5.99
C LEU A 49 -10.15 23.29 -4.83
N LEU A 50 -9.54 22.38 -4.06
CA LEU A 50 -10.22 21.60 -3.02
C LEU A 50 -10.16 22.25 -1.62
N GLN A 51 -9.42 23.36 -1.45
CA GLN A 51 -9.19 23.95 -0.14
C GLN A 51 -10.51 24.46 0.50
N PRO A 52 -10.86 24.06 1.73
CA PRO A 52 -12.08 24.52 2.38
C PRO A 52 -11.96 25.95 2.94
N SER A 53 -10.74 26.42 3.18
CA SER A 53 -10.45 27.77 3.67
C SER A 53 -9.01 28.19 3.35
N PRO A 54 -8.69 29.50 3.37
CA PRO A 54 -7.33 29.99 3.09
C PRO A 54 -6.24 29.53 4.07
N ASP A 55 -6.63 29.12 5.28
CA ASP A 55 -5.70 28.67 6.34
C ASP A 55 -5.62 27.13 6.46
N SER A 56 -6.34 26.41 5.59
CA SER A 56 -6.40 24.95 5.55
C SER A 56 -5.05 24.30 5.18
N ALA A 57 -4.90 23.01 5.48
CA ALA A 57 -3.71 22.26 5.08
C ALA A 57 -3.58 22.18 3.55
N LEU A 58 -4.70 22.01 2.83
CA LEU A 58 -4.75 22.08 1.37
C LEU A 58 -4.32 23.46 0.86
N ALA A 59 -4.71 24.56 1.51
CA ALA A 59 -4.26 25.90 1.14
C ALA A 59 -2.75 26.09 1.31
N ARG A 60 -2.18 25.59 2.42
CA ARG A 60 -0.73 25.63 2.65
C ARG A 60 0.02 24.80 1.61
N PHE A 61 -0.49 23.62 1.28
CA PHE A 61 0.10 22.81 0.21
C PHE A 61 -0.02 23.49 -1.15
N ALA A 62 -1.17 24.05 -1.50
CA ALA A 62 -1.38 24.79 -2.74
C ALA A 62 -0.39 25.96 -2.90
N ASN A 63 -0.10 26.69 -1.81
CA ASN A 63 0.75 27.88 -1.83
C ASN A 63 2.25 27.60 -1.70
N ALA A 64 2.64 26.63 -0.87
CA ALA A 64 4.04 26.39 -0.52
C ALA A 64 4.53 24.95 -0.80
N GLY A 65 3.62 24.02 -1.11
CA GLY A 65 3.93 22.59 -1.20
C GLY A 65 4.14 21.94 0.16
N GLU A 66 3.68 22.57 1.24
CA GLU A 66 3.87 22.11 2.61
C GLU A 66 2.74 21.19 3.07
N GLY A 67 3.10 20.07 3.70
CA GLY A 67 2.17 19.11 4.29
C GLY A 67 2.50 17.66 3.91
N THR A 68 1.87 16.73 4.60
CA THR A 68 1.94 15.28 4.31
C THR A 68 0.56 14.76 3.95
N ASN A 69 0.48 13.59 3.33
CA ASN A 69 -0.79 12.91 3.07
C ASN A 69 -1.62 12.77 4.35
N ALA A 70 -0.98 12.44 5.48
CA ALA A 70 -1.64 12.35 6.78
C ALA A 70 -2.40 13.63 7.16
N THR A 71 -1.81 14.80 6.90
CA THR A 71 -2.44 16.08 7.23
C THR A 71 -3.50 16.54 6.23
N LEU A 72 -3.29 16.28 4.93
CA LEU A 72 -4.16 16.77 3.86
C LEU A 72 -5.43 15.92 3.70
N ARG A 73 -5.32 14.60 3.91
CA ARG A 73 -6.43 13.65 3.70
C ARG A 73 -7.65 13.93 4.57
N ALA A 74 -7.44 14.53 5.74
CA ALA A 74 -8.54 14.95 6.61
C ALA A 74 -9.47 15.99 5.96
N GLU A 75 -8.99 16.74 4.98
CA GLU A 75 -9.76 17.78 4.29
C GLU A 75 -10.41 17.27 3.00
N TYR A 76 -9.71 16.46 2.20
CA TYR A 76 -10.24 16.00 0.91
C TYR A 76 -11.05 14.69 0.98
N LEU A 77 -10.78 13.78 1.93
CA LEU A 77 -11.53 12.52 2.01
C LEU A 77 -13.01 12.69 2.38
N PRO A 78 -13.40 13.65 3.24
CA PRO A 78 -14.82 13.92 3.47
C PRO A 78 -15.58 14.33 2.20
N ILE A 79 -14.91 14.95 1.23
CA ILE A 79 -15.47 15.25 -0.10
C ILE A 79 -15.53 13.98 -0.94
N TYR A 80 -14.46 13.19 -0.95
CA TYR A 80 -14.36 11.94 -1.71
C TYR A 80 -15.43 10.91 -1.37
N HIS A 81 -15.80 10.82 -0.08
CA HIS A 81 -16.78 9.84 0.42
C HIS A 81 -18.23 10.34 0.36
N GLN A 82 -18.50 11.54 -0.16
CA GLN A 82 -19.85 12.00 -0.40
C GLN A 82 -20.46 11.23 -1.58
N ALA A 83 -21.65 10.64 -1.36
CA ALA A 83 -22.32 9.82 -2.37
C ALA A 83 -22.69 10.60 -3.64
N ASP A 84 -22.81 11.92 -3.54
CA ASP A 84 -23.15 12.86 -4.60
C ASP A 84 -21.97 13.73 -5.06
N ALA A 85 -20.73 13.37 -4.68
CA ALA A 85 -19.54 14.04 -5.17
C ALA A 85 -19.46 13.95 -6.72
N PRO A 86 -19.29 15.08 -7.44
CA PRO A 86 -19.13 15.05 -8.89
C PRO A 86 -17.93 14.21 -9.32
N GLU A 87 -18.04 13.49 -10.45
CA GLU A 87 -17.00 12.58 -10.94
C GLU A 87 -15.65 13.30 -11.13
N GLU A 88 -15.68 14.50 -11.69
CA GLU A 88 -14.49 15.33 -11.91
C GLU A 88 -13.80 15.71 -10.60
N VAL A 89 -14.57 15.95 -9.54
CA VAL A 89 -14.03 16.25 -8.21
C VAL A 89 -13.40 14.99 -7.60
N THR A 90 -14.05 13.84 -7.72
CA THR A 90 -13.48 12.57 -7.25
C THR A 90 -12.20 12.21 -8.00
N GLU A 91 -12.14 12.49 -9.30
CA GLU A 91 -10.95 12.25 -10.12
C GLU A 91 -9.81 13.23 -9.76
N ALA A 92 -10.11 14.51 -9.53
CA ALA A 92 -9.13 15.46 -9.03
C ALA A 92 -8.53 15.02 -7.69
N ILE A 93 -9.38 14.50 -6.78
CA ILE A 93 -8.94 13.93 -5.50
C ILE A 93 -8.11 12.65 -5.71
N ASP A 94 -8.51 11.77 -6.64
CA ASP A 94 -7.73 10.57 -6.96
C ASP A 94 -6.30 10.93 -7.39
N TRP A 95 -6.15 11.93 -8.26
CA TRP A 95 -4.83 12.40 -8.70
C TRP A 95 -4.02 13.05 -7.58
N LEU A 96 -4.63 13.95 -6.81
CA LEU A 96 -3.97 14.59 -5.67
C LEU A 96 -3.52 13.55 -4.63
N GLY A 97 -4.43 12.68 -4.20
CA GLY A 97 -4.13 11.66 -3.19
C GLY A 97 -3.08 10.66 -3.66
N ALA A 98 -3.11 10.24 -4.94
CA ALA A 98 -2.09 9.37 -5.51
C ALA A 98 -0.69 10.02 -5.49
N HIS A 99 -0.62 11.32 -5.81
CA HIS A 99 0.61 12.08 -5.74
C HIS A 99 1.16 12.15 -4.31
N LEU A 100 0.30 12.53 -3.35
CA LEU A 100 0.67 12.64 -1.94
C LEU A 100 1.15 11.31 -1.36
N VAL A 101 0.47 10.20 -1.66
CA VAL A 101 0.88 8.87 -1.22
C VAL A 101 2.23 8.46 -1.85
N THR A 102 2.44 8.76 -3.13
CA THR A 102 3.71 8.48 -3.80
C THR A 102 4.86 9.27 -3.18
N ALA A 103 4.62 10.52 -2.78
CA ALA A 103 5.60 11.38 -2.13
C ALA A 103 5.93 10.93 -0.68
N ASP A 104 4.91 10.48 0.08
CA ASP A 104 5.08 10.07 1.48
C ASP A 104 5.66 8.65 1.63
N ASN A 105 5.39 7.74 0.68
CA ASN A 105 5.87 6.37 0.76
C ASN A 105 7.41 6.32 0.59
N ALA A 106 8.12 5.85 1.62
CA ALA A 106 9.60 5.84 1.72
C ALA A 106 10.32 5.06 0.59
N ARG A 107 9.60 4.21 -0.14
CA ARG A 107 10.06 3.60 -1.38
C ARG A 107 8.98 3.83 -2.42
N PRO A 108 9.15 4.77 -3.37
CA PRO A 108 8.34 4.77 -4.56
C PRO A 108 8.76 3.54 -5.35
N THR A 109 8.18 2.38 -5.07
CA THR A 109 8.15 1.33 -6.09
C THR A 109 7.51 2.02 -7.28
N PRO A 110 8.17 2.10 -8.45
CA PRO A 110 7.54 2.64 -9.63
C PRO A 110 6.48 1.62 -10.04
N VAL A 111 5.32 1.69 -9.39
CA VAL A 111 4.13 0.99 -9.82
C VAL A 111 3.83 1.66 -11.15
N LYS A 112 4.20 0.99 -12.24
CA LYS A 112 3.59 1.28 -13.54
C LYS A 112 2.10 1.06 -13.33
N ARG A 113 1.39 2.16 -13.07
CA ARG A 113 -0.05 2.09 -12.87
C ARG A 113 -0.65 1.66 -14.21
N PRO A 114 -1.74 0.87 -14.19
CA PRO A 114 -2.53 0.68 -15.39
C PRO A 114 -2.86 2.04 -16.02
N PRO A 115 -2.86 2.16 -17.36
CA PRO A 115 -3.32 3.38 -18.01
C PRO A 115 -4.72 3.75 -17.52
N GLY A 116 -4.95 5.05 -17.33
CA GLY A 116 -6.17 5.55 -16.72
C GLY A 116 -5.90 6.45 -15.52
N SER A 117 -6.97 6.96 -14.94
CA SER A 117 -6.89 7.79 -13.74
C SER A 117 -6.63 6.89 -12.53
N PRO A 118 -5.79 7.32 -11.58
CA PRO A 118 -5.58 6.58 -10.35
C PRO A 118 -6.92 6.42 -9.62
N LYS A 119 -6.97 5.42 -8.74
CA LYS A 119 -8.11 5.22 -7.84
C LYS A 119 -7.55 5.01 -6.45
N LEU A 120 -7.92 5.86 -5.50
CA LEU A 120 -7.37 5.81 -4.14
C LEU A 120 -7.57 4.43 -3.48
N ARG A 121 -8.72 3.78 -3.73
CA ARG A 121 -9.00 2.41 -3.26
C ARG A 121 -8.01 1.34 -3.72
N ASN A 122 -7.25 1.60 -4.79
CA ASN A 122 -6.26 0.68 -5.36
C ASN A 122 -4.82 1.04 -4.98
N ILE A 123 -4.63 2.06 -4.12
CA ILE A 123 -3.32 2.58 -3.74
C ILE A 123 -3.14 2.34 -2.26
N LEU A 124 -2.02 1.73 -1.88
CA LEU A 124 -1.65 1.55 -0.47
C LEU A 124 -0.73 2.68 -0.01
N TRP A 125 -1.17 3.35 1.06
CA TRP A 125 -0.43 4.36 1.78
C TRP A 125 0.26 3.73 2.98
N GLN A 126 1.58 3.90 3.06
CA GLN A 126 2.37 3.47 4.21
C GLN A 126 2.28 4.53 5.31
N THR A 127 1.84 4.12 6.49
CA THR A 127 1.63 5.02 7.63
C THR A 127 2.03 4.34 8.95
N ASP A 128 2.40 5.15 9.93
CA ASP A 128 2.74 4.67 11.27
C ASP A 128 1.51 4.75 12.18
N ILE A 129 1.17 3.61 12.79
CA ILE A 129 0.14 3.53 13.83
C ILE A 129 0.78 3.13 15.15
N THR A 130 0.04 3.30 16.25
CA THR A 130 0.47 2.82 17.57
C THR A 130 -0.35 1.59 17.96
N VAL A 131 0.31 0.47 18.22
CA VAL A 131 -0.32 -0.75 18.75
C VAL A 131 0.31 -1.10 20.10
N ASN A 132 -0.49 -1.15 21.16
CA ASN A 132 -0.01 -1.43 22.52
C ASN A 132 1.20 -0.55 22.92
N GLN A 133 1.12 0.75 22.63
CA GLN A 133 2.19 1.75 22.88
C GLN A 133 3.48 1.57 22.06
N ALA A 134 3.53 0.62 21.13
CA ALA A 134 4.64 0.46 20.20
C ALA A 134 4.26 1.00 18.81
N PRO A 135 5.15 1.77 18.14
CA PRO A 135 4.92 2.13 16.76
C PRO A 135 4.93 0.87 15.88
N LEU A 136 4.05 0.84 14.88
CA LEU A 136 3.97 -0.18 13.86
C LEU A 136 3.72 0.52 12.53
N GLN A 137 4.62 0.29 11.58
CA GLN A 137 4.41 0.72 10.21
C GLN A 137 3.48 -0.27 9.50
N VAL A 138 2.41 0.24 8.92
CA VAL A 138 1.41 -0.55 8.19
C VAL A 138 1.10 0.11 6.86
N ARG A 139 0.38 -0.61 6.01
CA ARG A 139 -0.22 -0.06 4.79
C ARG A 139 -1.73 -0.07 4.91
N VAL A 140 -2.37 1.00 4.46
CA VAL A 140 -3.83 1.13 4.38
C VAL A 140 -4.21 1.68 3.02
N ARG A 141 -5.40 1.40 2.53
CA ARG A 141 -5.86 2.04 1.29
C ARG A 141 -5.86 3.56 1.39
N ALA A 142 -5.53 4.24 0.31
CA ALA A 142 -5.42 5.69 0.30
C ALA A 142 -6.76 6.39 0.54
N ASP A 143 -7.89 5.72 0.30
CA ASP A 143 -9.24 6.21 0.60
C ASP A 143 -9.72 5.85 2.03
N THR A 144 -8.94 5.14 2.83
CA THR A 144 -9.33 4.76 4.21
C THR A 144 -9.68 6.02 5.02
N PRO A 145 -10.86 6.11 5.65
CA PRO A 145 -11.21 7.25 6.51
C PRO A 145 -10.20 7.50 7.63
N VAL A 146 -10.04 8.77 8.04
CA VAL A 146 -9.03 9.16 9.04
C VAL A 146 -9.30 8.50 10.40
N ASP A 147 -10.55 8.50 10.84
CA ASP A 147 -11.01 7.85 12.06
C ASP A 147 -10.77 6.33 12.04
N ALA A 148 -10.94 5.69 10.87
CA ALA A 148 -10.62 4.28 10.71
C ALA A 148 -9.11 3.98 10.85
N VAL A 149 -8.23 4.89 10.41
CA VAL A 149 -6.77 4.78 10.62
C VAL A 149 -6.41 5.03 12.08
N GLU A 150 -7.00 6.05 12.73
CA GLU A 150 -6.75 6.39 14.13
C GLU A 150 -7.12 5.26 15.09
N THR A 151 -8.21 4.55 14.81
CA THR A 151 -8.70 3.41 15.60
C THR A 151 -8.07 2.07 15.21
N LEU A 152 -7.24 2.03 14.16
CA LEU A 152 -6.67 0.80 13.63
C LEU A 152 -5.78 0.09 14.67
N GLY A 153 -5.03 0.85 15.47
CA GLY A 153 -4.15 0.28 16.48
C GLY A 153 -4.89 -0.55 17.54
N GLU A 154 -6.07 -0.09 17.96
CA GLU A 154 -6.93 -0.80 18.90
C GLU A 154 -7.52 -2.07 18.29
N ARG A 155 -7.89 -2.02 16.99
CA ARG A 155 -8.39 -3.18 16.24
C ARG A 155 -7.34 -4.27 16.06
N LEU A 156 -6.08 -3.90 15.82
CA LEU A 156 -4.98 -4.84 15.59
C LEU A 156 -4.36 -5.41 16.87
N ALA A 157 -4.46 -4.69 17.99
CA ALA A 157 -3.93 -5.11 19.28
C ALA A 157 -4.29 -6.56 19.68
N PRO A 158 -5.57 -7.01 19.62
CA PRO A 158 -5.93 -8.39 19.99
C PRO A 158 -5.41 -9.46 19.01
N LEU A 159 -5.21 -9.12 17.74
CA LEU A 159 -4.66 -10.04 16.74
C LEU A 159 -3.17 -10.26 16.99
N ILE A 160 -2.43 -9.16 17.13
CA ILE A 160 -0.99 -9.19 17.42
C ILE A 160 -0.70 -9.83 18.78
N ALA A 161 -1.60 -9.72 19.76
CA ALA A 161 -1.40 -10.34 21.06
C ALA A 161 -1.38 -11.89 21.02
N GLN A 162 -2.04 -12.51 20.03
CA GLN A 162 -2.12 -13.97 19.91
C GLN A 162 -0.81 -14.56 19.38
N ASP A 163 -0.27 -13.96 18.31
CA ASP A 163 1.00 -14.37 17.71
C ASP A 163 1.76 -13.14 17.17
N PRO A 164 2.57 -12.47 18.01
CA PRO A 164 3.07 -11.13 17.69
C PRO A 164 3.95 -11.06 16.45
N VAL A 165 4.76 -12.08 16.18
CA VAL A 165 5.79 -12.01 15.14
C VAL A 165 5.18 -12.18 13.75
N PRO A 166 4.48 -13.28 13.42
CA PRO A 166 3.88 -13.46 12.10
C PRO A 166 2.92 -12.34 11.74
N TRP A 167 2.12 -11.85 12.68
CA TRP A 167 1.22 -10.72 12.44
C TRP A 167 1.95 -9.43 12.10
N ARG A 168 3.00 -9.08 12.83
CA ARG A 168 3.80 -7.87 12.52
C ARG A 168 4.50 -7.97 11.18
N LEU A 169 5.00 -9.15 10.83
CA LEU A 169 5.64 -9.41 9.54
C LEU A 169 4.64 -9.34 8.39
N PHE A 170 3.47 -9.97 8.54
CA PHE A 170 2.38 -9.93 7.58
C PHE A 170 1.91 -8.49 7.32
N LEU A 171 1.68 -7.70 8.36
CA LEU A 171 1.26 -6.30 8.26
C LEU A 171 2.32 -5.39 7.61
N ALA A 172 3.58 -5.82 7.58
CA ALA A 172 4.67 -5.09 6.95
C ALA A 172 4.82 -5.40 5.45
N LEU A 173 4.11 -6.40 4.92
CA LEU A 173 4.12 -6.75 3.50
C LEU A 173 3.58 -5.60 2.62
N PRO A 174 4.10 -5.45 1.39
CA PRO A 174 3.83 -4.30 0.53
C PRO A 174 2.40 -4.22 -0.02
N ASP A 175 1.68 -5.33 -0.04
CA ASP A 175 0.36 -5.55 -0.63
C ASP A 175 -0.74 -5.79 0.40
N VAL A 176 -0.39 -5.85 1.69
CA VAL A 176 -1.35 -6.05 2.78
C VAL A 176 -2.00 -4.72 3.17
N ASP A 177 -3.34 -4.69 3.08
CA ASP A 177 -4.17 -3.61 3.61
C ASP A 177 -4.57 -3.92 5.06
N ALA A 178 -3.91 -3.25 6.00
CA ALA A 178 -4.15 -3.42 7.44
C ALA A 178 -5.56 -3.00 7.87
N ALA A 179 -6.25 -2.15 7.11
CA ALA A 179 -7.60 -1.71 7.45
C ALA A 179 -8.69 -2.68 6.97
N SER A 180 -8.33 -3.68 6.15
CA SER A 180 -9.25 -4.64 5.54
C SER A 180 -10.13 -5.37 6.56
N GLU A 181 -11.41 -5.55 6.24
CA GLU A 181 -12.34 -6.34 7.04
C GLU A 181 -12.01 -7.84 6.99
N HIS A 182 -11.33 -8.28 5.93
CA HIS A 182 -10.93 -9.68 5.70
C HIS A 182 -9.47 -9.96 6.11
N LEU A 183 -8.88 -9.10 6.93
CA LEU A 183 -7.46 -9.18 7.29
C LEU A 183 -7.08 -10.53 7.94
N THR A 184 -7.92 -11.06 8.82
CA THR A 184 -7.69 -12.36 9.47
C THR A 184 -7.76 -13.51 8.48
N GLU A 185 -8.75 -13.52 7.60
CA GLU A 185 -8.87 -14.53 6.55
C GLU A 185 -7.65 -14.48 5.61
N ALA A 186 -7.18 -13.28 5.25
CA ALA A 186 -6.00 -13.09 4.44
C ALA A 186 -4.73 -13.59 5.14
N PHE A 187 -4.57 -13.34 6.44
CA PHE A 187 -3.45 -13.85 7.23
C PHE A 187 -3.46 -15.39 7.28
N GLU A 188 -4.59 -15.99 7.61
CA GLU A 188 -4.73 -17.45 7.70
C GLU A 188 -4.54 -18.12 6.33
N ALA A 189 -5.05 -17.49 5.26
CA ALA A 189 -4.89 -17.98 3.90
C ALA A 189 -3.45 -17.85 3.40
N SER A 190 -2.67 -16.87 3.86
CA SER A 190 -1.31 -16.61 3.38
C SER A 190 -0.22 -17.28 4.22
N TYR A 191 -0.33 -17.27 5.54
CA TYR A 191 0.76 -17.74 6.42
C TYR A 191 0.97 -19.26 6.28
N ARG A 192 2.24 -19.66 6.12
CA ARG A 192 2.63 -21.07 5.94
C ARG A 192 3.50 -21.63 7.07
N GLY A 193 3.94 -20.77 7.99
CA GLY A 193 4.69 -21.18 9.17
C GLY A 193 6.05 -20.50 9.31
N ALA A 194 6.83 -20.99 10.28
CA ALA A 194 8.15 -20.49 10.61
C ALA A 194 9.18 -21.63 10.65
N PHE A 195 10.25 -21.49 9.87
CA PHE A 195 11.30 -22.50 9.67
C PHE A 195 12.62 -22.01 10.23
N GLU A 196 13.45 -22.90 10.77
CA GLU A 196 14.73 -22.54 11.39
C GLU A 196 15.88 -22.45 10.38
N THR A 197 15.74 -23.13 9.24
CA THR A 197 16.80 -23.23 8.23
C THR A 197 16.23 -23.17 6.81
N GLU A 198 17.06 -22.71 5.87
CA GLU A 198 16.71 -22.70 4.44
C GLU A 198 16.40 -24.12 3.92
N LYS A 199 17.09 -25.13 4.47
CA LYS A 199 16.81 -26.53 4.14
C LYS A 199 15.38 -26.95 4.50
N GLN A 200 14.91 -26.64 5.71
CA GLN A 200 13.53 -26.96 6.13
C GLN A 200 12.50 -26.26 5.24
N LEU A 201 12.82 -25.05 4.78
CA LEU A 201 11.97 -24.27 3.89
C LEU A 201 11.91 -24.93 2.50
N LEU A 202 13.05 -25.31 1.92
CA LEU A 202 13.08 -26.08 0.67
C LEU A 202 12.35 -27.42 0.80
N ASP A 203 12.54 -28.14 1.90
CA ASP A 203 11.86 -29.42 2.17
C ASP A 203 10.34 -29.28 2.27
N ALA A 204 9.85 -28.13 2.75
CA ALA A 204 8.41 -27.89 2.93
C ALA A 204 7.70 -27.46 1.64
N PHE A 205 8.38 -26.76 0.74
CA PHE A 205 7.77 -26.13 -0.44
C PHE A 205 8.22 -26.70 -1.79
N THR A 206 9.16 -27.63 -1.80
CA THR A 206 9.71 -28.21 -3.03
C THR A 206 9.90 -29.72 -2.91
N ASP A 207 10.11 -30.39 -4.05
CA ASP A 207 10.49 -31.81 -4.08
C ASP A 207 12.00 -32.03 -3.85
N ALA A 208 12.69 -31.07 -3.22
CA ALA A 208 14.13 -31.16 -2.93
C ALA A 208 14.55 -32.46 -2.19
N PRO A 209 13.80 -32.98 -1.21
CA PRO A 209 14.12 -34.28 -0.61
C PRO A 209 14.20 -35.41 -1.64
N GLN A 210 13.19 -35.52 -2.50
CA GLN A 210 13.06 -36.58 -3.49
C GLN A 210 14.13 -36.45 -4.58
N ILE A 211 14.42 -35.22 -5.01
CA ILE A 211 15.50 -34.97 -5.98
C ILE A 211 16.86 -35.33 -5.39
N ARG A 212 17.12 -34.97 -4.12
CA ARG A 212 18.36 -35.35 -3.41
C ARG A 212 18.52 -36.87 -3.33
N ASP A 213 17.46 -37.59 -2.99
CA ASP A 213 17.47 -39.07 -2.95
C ASP A 213 17.84 -39.68 -4.31
N VAL A 214 17.34 -39.12 -5.41
CA VAL A 214 17.68 -39.56 -6.78
C VAL A 214 19.14 -39.29 -7.10
N LEU A 215 19.66 -38.11 -6.74
CA LEU A 215 21.06 -37.73 -6.97
C LEU A 215 22.03 -38.60 -6.17
N ASP A 216 21.71 -38.91 -4.92
CA ASP A 216 22.50 -39.82 -4.09
C ASP A 216 22.52 -41.24 -4.68
N GLY A 217 21.38 -41.72 -5.18
CA GLY A 217 21.33 -42.98 -5.93
C GLY A 217 22.18 -43.01 -7.21
N LEU A 218 22.34 -41.86 -7.89
CA LEU A 218 23.23 -41.75 -9.06
C LEU A 218 24.71 -41.75 -8.66
N ARG A 219 25.07 -41.07 -7.57
CA ARG A 219 26.43 -41.03 -6.99
C ARG A 219 26.90 -42.42 -6.57
N ASP A 220 26.01 -43.20 -5.98
CA ASP A 220 26.33 -44.57 -5.55
C ASP A 220 26.52 -45.55 -6.72
N ARG A 221 25.85 -45.31 -7.85
CA ARG A 221 25.82 -46.25 -8.99
C ARG A 221 26.81 -45.94 -10.11
N PHE A 222 27.19 -44.67 -10.27
CA PHE A 222 27.98 -44.22 -11.42
C PHE A 222 29.13 -43.31 -10.99
N ILE A 223 30.33 -43.55 -11.55
CA ILE A 223 31.55 -42.75 -11.28
C ILE A 223 31.32 -41.25 -11.55
N GLY A 224 30.52 -40.91 -12.56
CA GLY A 224 30.20 -39.53 -12.91
C GLY A 224 29.13 -38.87 -12.03
N GLY A 225 28.46 -39.60 -11.13
CA GLY A 225 27.40 -39.04 -10.27
C GLY A 225 27.92 -37.96 -9.30
N TYR A 226 29.20 -38.00 -8.95
CA TYR A 226 29.87 -36.96 -8.15
C TYR A 226 30.02 -35.62 -8.87
N TRP A 227 29.83 -35.57 -10.20
CA TRP A 227 29.88 -34.33 -10.97
C TRP A 227 28.52 -33.63 -11.08
N VAL A 228 27.47 -34.25 -10.52
CA VAL A 228 26.12 -33.66 -10.48
C VAL A 228 25.88 -33.08 -9.09
N GLU A 229 25.64 -31.77 -9.06
CA GLU A 229 25.36 -31.00 -7.85
C GLU A 229 23.90 -30.53 -7.86
N PHE A 230 23.33 -30.41 -6.66
CA PHE A 230 21.98 -29.91 -6.45
C PHE A 230 22.07 -28.43 -6.11
N ASP A 231 21.52 -27.57 -6.96
CA ASP A 231 21.56 -26.13 -6.77
C ASP A 231 20.47 -25.68 -5.78
N GLU A 232 20.76 -25.85 -4.49
CA GLU A 232 19.86 -25.40 -3.41
C GLU A 232 19.69 -23.88 -3.39
N ALA A 233 20.74 -23.14 -3.79
CA ALA A 233 20.71 -21.68 -3.81
C ALA A 233 19.75 -21.16 -4.89
N GLY A 234 19.82 -21.71 -6.10
CA GLY A 234 18.91 -21.36 -7.19
C GLY A 234 17.45 -21.70 -6.88
N LEU A 235 17.19 -22.86 -6.26
CA LEU A 235 15.81 -23.21 -5.84
C LEU A 235 15.28 -22.28 -4.75
N LEU A 236 16.14 -21.83 -3.83
CA LEU A 236 15.75 -20.90 -2.80
C LEU A 236 15.46 -19.50 -3.36
N GLU A 237 16.23 -19.06 -4.35
CA GLU A 237 15.97 -17.82 -5.10
C GLU A 237 14.61 -17.89 -5.78
N GLU A 238 14.35 -18.96 -6.55
CA GLU A 238 13.06 -19.19 -7.21
C GLU A 238 11.89 -19.18 -6.21
N LEU A 239 12.07 -19.82 -5.06
CA LEU A 239 11.04 -19.85 -4.01
C LEU A 239 10.77 -18.45 -3.44
N ARG A 240 11.80 -17.61 -3.29
CA ARG A 240 11.66 -16.22 -2.84
C ARG A 240 11.03 -15.32 -3.90
N GLU A 241 11.04 -15.70 -5.17
CA GLU A 241 10.30 -14.97 -6.22
C GLU A 241 8.78 -15.22 -6.15
N HIS A 242 8.38 -16.40 -5.67
CA HIS A 242 6.97 -16.84 -5.64
C HIS A 242 6.30 -16.76 -4.27
N LYS A 243 7.09 -16.53 -3.20
CA LYS A 243 6.64 -16.49 -1.81
C LYS A 243 7.33 -15.34 -1.08
N ASP A 244 6.62 -14.73 -0.15
CA ASP A 244 7.23 -13.77 0.76
C ASP A 244 7.92 -14.51 1.90
N VAL A 245 9.24 -14.67 1.76
CA VAL A 245 10.10 -15.30 2.76
C VAL A 245 10.84 -14.22 3.55
N ILE A 246 10.48 -14.06 4.82
CA ILE A 246 11.06 -13.04 5.70
C ILE A 246 11.88 -13.69 6.79
N PHE A 247 13.17 -13.35 6.86
CA PHE A 247 14.04 -13.78 7.95
C PHE A 247 13.93 -12.82 9.14
N HIS A 248 13.48 -13.33 10.29
CA HIS A 248 13.30 -12.57 11.52
C HIS A 248 13.68 -13.42 12.73
N ASP A 249 14.50 -12.86 13.62
CA ASP A 249 14.94 -13.49 14.88
C ASP A 249 15.41 -14.97 14.72
N GLY A 250 16.23 -15.22 13.70
CA GLY A 250 16.78 -16.56 13.45
C GLY A 250 15.83 -17.53 12.75
N ARG A 251 14.65 -17.09 12.32
CA ARG A 251 13.65 -17.94 11.66
C ARG A 251 13.16 -17.33 10.34
N PHE A 252 12.80 -18.19 9.40
CA PHE A 252 12.15 -17.83 8.14
C PHE A 252 10.64 -17.92 8.30
N HIS A 253 9.94 -16.81 8.19
CA HIS A 253 8.48 -16.76 8.12
C HIS A 253 8.06 -16.71 6.65
N VAL A 254 7.11 -17.56 6.26
CA VAL A 254 6.68 -17.69 4.87
C VAL A 254 5.20 -17.32 4.72
N PHE A 255 4.92 -16.47 3.74
CA PHE A 255 3.58 -16.11 3.31
C PHE A 255 3.39 -16.39 1.82
N ASP A 256 2.20 -16.83 1.45
CA ASP A 256 1.78 -16.87 0.04
C ASP A 256 1.37 -15.46 -0.41
N GLN A 257 1.75 -15.13 -1.66
CA GLN A 257 1.32 -13.92 -2.40
C GLN A 257 -0.11 -14.06 -2.94
#